data_AF-A0AB40C921-F1
#
_entry.id   AF-A0AB40C921-F1
#
_cell.length_a   1.000
_cell.length_b   1.000
_cell.length_c   1.000
_cell.angle_alpha   90.00
_cell.angle_beta   90.00
_cell.angle_gamma   90.00
#
_symmetry.space_group_name_H-M   'P 1'
#
loop_
_entity.id
_entity.type
_entity.pdbx_description
1 polymer ?
#
loop_
_entity_poly.entity_id
_entity_poly.type
_entity_poly.pdbx_seq_one_letter_code
_entity_poly.pdbx_strand_id
1 'polypeptide(L)'
;MRGEWNGLQALICNECQYAYCVHCFAHCLQLALVASSREVKLVHQFFEKLGFIINVVTSSSKSNDELRDAQAADIVKMLAMNELELGRGLNQTCTLQRAGDTRWSSHLKSISNLIKIFNATSHVLDNISTEGRTSSQRGDADYVYTLMKSFDFVFVLHLMKKLMEITEILCQALQRESQDILNALHLVSTTKELIQNLRETGWEAFLLDLKYFCVKHDIDIPDMDATFVARKGRLNSRFNEYTLELLSLSSALDPIDGYKSFNIDYICKLAKKFYSQDFSEEEMILLRLELQHFEVDVLKNAESEDLSTISEQNGLSAVKPMTDPKAERGIRNNVPDVDYHCDGTKEPRNQPERQRKYAS
;
A
#
# COMPACT_ATOMS: atom_id res chain seq x y z
N MET A 1 -0.39 -24.89 18.63
CA MET A 1 -1.76 -24.90 19.18
C MET A 1 -2.69 -25.84 18.42
N ARG A 2 -2.70 -25.85 17.07
CA ARG A 2 -3.62 -26.70 16.29
C ARG A 2 -3.24 -28.18 16.27
N GLY A 3 -4.25 -29.03 16.13
CA GLY A 3 -4.20 -30.49 16.06
C GLY A 3 -5.23 -31.08 17.01
N GLU A 4 -6.26 -31.74 16.47
CA GLU A 4 -7.36 -32.33 17.26
C GLU A 4 -6.86 -33.45 18.20
N TRP A 5 -5.80 -34.16 17.79
CA TRP A 5 -5.29 -35.33 18.51
C TRP A 5 -3.93 -35.10 19.18
N ASN A 6 -3.08 -34.25 18.58
CA ASN A 6 -1.69 -33.99 19.00
C ASN A 6 -1.36 -32.50 19.16
N GLY A 7 -2.36 -31.61 19.08
CA GLY A 7 -2.14 -30.19 19.31
C GLY A 7 -1.91 -29.92 20.80
N LEU A 8 -1.03 -28.96 21.12
CA LEU A 8 -0.77 -28.56 22.51
C LEU A 8 -2.06 -28.25 23.30
N GLN A 9 -3.06 -27.67 22.64
CA GLN A 9 -4.38 -27.43 23.25
C GLN A 9 -5.11 -28.74 23.60
N ALA A 10 -5.11 -29.73 22.70
CA ALA A 10 -5.72 -31.04 22.94
C ALA A 10 -5.03 -31.79 24.09
N LEU A 11 -3.69 -31.71 24.17
CA LEU A 11 -2.91 -32.27 25.27
C LEU A 11 -3.26 -31.62 26.61
N ILE A 12 -3.34 -30.29 26.67
CA ILE A 12 -3.71 -29.54 27.88
C ILE A 12 -5.16 -29.85 28.30
N CYS A 13 -6.09 -29.95 27.35
CA CYS A 13 -7.49 -30.28 27.66
C CYS A 13 -7.67 -31.75 28.09
N ASN A 14 -6.80 -32.67 27.66
CA ASN A 14 -6.79 -34.06 28.12
C ASN A 14 -6.31 -34.17 29.58
N GLU A 15 -5.35 -33.35 30.00
CA GLU A 15 -4.87 -33.33 31.39
C GLU A 15 -5.75 -32.48 32.32
N CYS A 16 -6.36 -31.41 31.79
CA CYS A 16 -7.23 -30.50 32.54
C CYS A 16 -8.47 -30.16 31.71
N GLN A 17 -9.56 -30.90 31.96
CA GLN A 17 -10.81 -30.80 31.19
C GLN A 17 -11.49 -29.42 31.27
N TYR A 18 -11.13 -28.59 32.25
CA TYR A 18 -11.65 -27.23 32.44
C TYR A 18 -10.67 -26.13 32.00
N ALA A 19 -9.53 -26.47 31.39
CA ALA A 19 -8.55 -25.48 30.95
C ALA A 19 -9.11 -24.59 29.84
N TYR A 20 -9.11 -23.27 30.07
CA TYR A 20 -9.51 -22.28 29.08
C TYR A 20 -8.29 -21.80 28.28
N CYS A 21 -8.26 -22.14 26.99
CA CYS A 21 -7.18 -21.73 26.10
C CYS A 21 -7.54 -20.43 25.36
N VAL A 22 -6.84 -19.35 25.70
CA VAL A 22 -6.92 -18.07 24.96
C VAL A 22 -5.82 -18.03 23.91
N HIS A 23 -6.17 -17.65 22.68
CA HIS A 23 -5.17 -17.43 21.64
C HIS A 23 -4.37 -16.15 21.91
N CYS A 24 -3.07 -16.20 21.63
CA CYS A 24 -2.20 -15.02 21.73
C CYS A 24 -2.67 -13.92 20.77
N PHE A 25 -3.03 -12.76 21.29
CA PHE A 25 -3.53 -11.63 20.47
C PHE A 25 -2.51 -11.16 19.43
N ALA A 26 -1.22 -11.14 19.78
CA ALA A 26 -0.17 -10.81 18.82
C ALA A 26 -0.11 -11.83 17.67
N HIS A 27 -0.31 -13.12 17.96
CA HIS A 27 -0.36 -14.14 16.93
C HIS A 27 -1.61 -14.02 16.05
N CYS A 28 -2.78 -13.78 16.65
CA CYS A 28 -4.02 -13.51 15.92
C CYS A 28 -3.88 -12.29 14.99
N LEU A 29 -3.28 -11.21 15.49
CA LEU A 29 -3.01 -10.01 14.70
C LEU A 29 -2.08 -10.31 13.53
N GLN A 30 -0.97 -11.01 13.75
CA GLN A 30 -0.04 -11.38 12.68
C GLN A 30 -0.71 -12.23 11.60
N LEU A 31 -1.56 -13.19 11.98
CA LEU A 31 -2.33 -14.01 11.02
C LEU A 31 -3.33 -13.17 10.22
N ALA A 32 -4.04 -12.26 10.88
CA ALA A 32 -4.96 -11.33 10.22
C ALA A 32 -4.22 -10.44 9.22
N LEU A 33 -3.09 -9.84 9.60
CA LEU A 33 -2.28 -8.99 8.71
C LEU A 33 -1.77 -9.76 7.49
N VAL A 34 -1.25 -10.98 7.69
CA VAL A 34 -0.83 -11.84 6.58
C VAL A 34 -2.00 -12.16 5.66
N ALA A 35 -3.15 -12.57 6.19
CA ALA A 35 -4.33 -12.89 5.41
C ALA A 35 -4.81 -11.66 4.60
N SER A 36 -4.99 -10.52 5.25
CA SER A 36 -5.41 -9.27 4.59
C SER A 36 -4.43 -8.82 3.51
N SER A 37 -3.11 -8.98 3.74
CA SER A 37 -2.09 -8.61 2.74
C SER A 37 -2.17 -9.45 1.47
N ARG A 38 -2.58 -10.72 1.57
CA ARG A 38 -2.73 -11.63 0.42
C ARG A 38 -3.93 -11.28 -0.46
N GLU A 39 -4.98 -10.71 0.13
CA GLU A 39 -6.15 -10.22 -0.62
C GLU A 39 -5.82 -8.99 -1.49
N VAL A 40 -4.77 -8.23 -1.12
CA VAL A 40 -4.30 -7.12 -1.94
C VAL A 40 -3.33 -7.63 -3.00
N LYS A 41 -3.81 -7.79 -4.24
CA LYS A 41 -3.04 -8.34 -5.39
C LYS A 41 -1.63 -7.76 -5.52
N LEU A 42 -1.47 -6.44 -5.37
CA LEU A 42 -0.17 -5.78 -5.47
C LEU A 42 0.81 -6.23 -4.37
N VAL A 43 0.32 -6.40 -3.14
CA VAL A 43 1.12 -6.81 -1.99
C VAL A 43 1.45 -8.29 -2.09
N HIS A 44 0.50 -9.14 -2.50
CA HIS A 44 0.78 -10.54 -2.79
C HIS A 44 1.88 -10.70 -3.85
N GLN A 45 1.73 -10.02 -5.00
CA GLN A 45 2.74 -10.03 -6.06
C GLN A 45 4.10 -9.50 -5.59
N PHE A 46 4.10 -8.48 -4.74
CA PHE A 46 5.33 -7.96 -4.15
C PHE A 46 6.07 -9.02 -3.32
N PHE A 47 5.38 -9.79 -2.49
CA PHE A 47 6.04 -10.83 -1.69
C PHE A 47 6.53 -12.02 -2.53
N GLU A 48 5.83 -12.39 -3.60
CA GLU A 48 6.31 -13.39 -4.57
C GLU A 48 7.60 -12.91 -5.25
N LYS A 49 7.60 -11.65 -5.71
CA LYS A 49 8.77 -10.99 -6.29
C LYS A 49 9.95 -10.92 -5.31
N LEU A 50 9.69 -10.54 -4.07
CA LEU A 50 10.69 -10.51 -3.00
C LEU A 50 11.28 -11.90 -2.75
N GLY A 51 10.43 -12.93 -2.70
CA GLY A 51 10.87 -14.32 -2.58
C GLY A 51 11.77 -14.74 -3.74
N PHE A 52 11.41 -14.35 -4.97
CA PHE A 52 12.20 -14.62 -6.16
C PHE A 52 13.56 -13.92 -6.13
N ILE A 53 13.61 -12.62 -5.79
CA ILE A 53 14.86 -11.87 -5.58
C ILE A 53 15.80 -12.63 -4.63
N ILE A 54 15.27 -13.01 -3.46
CA ILE A 54 16.06 -13.71 -2.44
C ILE A 54 16.57 -15.03 -2.99
N ASN A 55 15.73 -15.81 -3.68
CA ASN A 55 16.14 -17.10 -4.24
C ASN A 55 17.26 -16.94 -5.27
N VAL A 56 17.17 -15.97 -6.19
CA VAL A 56 18.19 -15.74 -7.22
C VAL A 56 19.53 -15.36 -6.57
N VAL A 57 19.53 -14.40 -5.66
CA VAL A 57 20.75 -13.89 -5.01
C VAL A 57 21.37 -14.92 -4.08
N THR A 58 20.56 -15.71 -3.38
CA THR A 58 21.05 -16.68 -2.39
C THR A 58 21.27 -18.08 -2.95
N SER A 59 20.97 -18.30 -4.25
CA SER A 59 21.02 -19.62 -4.91
C SER A 59 22.40 -20.28 -4.92
N SER A 60 23.49 -19.51 -4.74
CA SER A 60 24.85 -20.05 -4.79
C SER A 60 25.72 -19.51 -3.65
N SER A 61 26.67 -20.32 -3.18
CA SER A 61 27.65 -19.89 -2.16
C SER A 61 28.50 -18.72 -2.68
N LYS A 62 28.92 -18.78 -3.96
CA LYS A 62 29.67 -17.70 -4.63
C LYS A 62 28.92 -16.35 -4.54
N SER A 63 27.64 -16.33 -4.88
CA SER A 63 26.81 -15.11 -4.82
C SER A 63 26.63 -14.60 -3.38
N ASN A 64 26.56 -15.49 -2.39
CA ASN A 64 26.50 -15.09 -0.98
C ASN A 64 27.83 -14.48 -0.50
N ASP A 65 28.98 -14.99 -0.95
CA ASP A 65 30.29 -14.43 -0.63
C ASP A 65 30.46 -13.06 -1.31
N GLU A 66 30.11 -12.95 -2.60
CA GLU A 66 30.10 -11.66 -3.32
C GLU A 66 29.17 -10.64 -2.68
N LEU A 67 28.01 -11.08 -2.16
CA LEU A 67 27.08 -10.20 -1.45
C LEU A 67 27.70 -9.66 -0.16
N ARG A 68 28.45 -10.48 0.57
CA ARG A 68 29.15 -10.05 1.80
C ARG A 68 30.28 -9.08 1.49
N ASP A 69 31.04 -9.35 0.44
CA ASP A 69 32.15 -8.50 0.00
C ASP A 69 31.63 -7.14 -0.50
N ALA A 70 30.58 -7.14 -1.31
CA ALA A 70 29.93 -5.92 -1.78
C ALA A 70 29.32 -5.10 -0.63
N GLN A 71 28.69 -5.76 0.35
CA GLN A 71 28.21 -5.08 1.57
C GLN A 71 29.36 -4.43 2.35
N ALA A 72 30.46 -5.14 2.54
CA ALA A 72 31.62 -4.61 3.26
C ALA A 72 32.20 -3.39 2.53
N ALA A 73 32.31 -3.43 1.20
CA ALA A 73 32.76 -2.31 0.39
C ALA A 73 31.83 -1.09 0.50
N ASP A 74 30.51 -1.31 0.42
CA ASP A 74 29.51 -0.24 0.59
C ASP A 74 29.58 0.41 1.97
N ILE A 75 29.75 -0.38 3.04
CA ILE A 75 29.92 0.14 4.41
C ILE A 75 31.17 1.01 4.50
N VAL A 76 32.30 0.56 3.94
CA VAL A 76 33.55 1.33 3.92
C VAL A 76 33.35 2.65 3.16
N LYS A 77 32.67 2.62 2.02
CA LYS A 77 32.38 3.83 1.22
C LYS A 77 31.50 4.81 2.00
N MET A 78 30.43 4.34 2.63
CA MET A 78 29.53 5.18 3.42
C MET A 78 30.22 5.76 4.66
N LEU A 79 31.11 5.01 5.31
CA LEU A 79 31.95 5.53 6.40
C LEU A 79 32.91 6.63 5.90
N ALA A 80 33.53 6.45 4.73
CA ALA A 80 34.40 7.46 4.14
C ALA A 80 33.66 8.75 3.75
N MET A 81 32.37 8.64 3.42
CA MET A 81 31.49 9.78 3.11
C MET A 81 30.84 10.39 4.37
N ASN A 82 31.20 9.92 5.58
CA ASN A 82 30.57 10.30 6.85
C ASN A 82 29.04 10.11 6.88
N GLU A 83 28.49 9.20 6.07
CA GLU A 83 27.07 8.84 6.07
C GLU A 83 26.71 7.87 7.20
N LEU A 84 27.72 7.22 7.82
CA LEU A 84 27.54 6.24 8.88
C LEU A 84 28.43 6.56 10.08
N GLU A 85 27.90 6.34 11.28
CA GLU A 85 28.65 6.42 12.52
C GLU A 85 29.36 5.10 12.85
N LEU A 86 30.52 5.20 13.51
CA LEU A 86 31.25 4.05 14.05
C LEU A 86 30.74 3.74 15.46
N GLY A 87 30.26 2.52 15.68
CA GLY A 87 29.79 2.06 16.98
C GLY A 87 29.72 0.54 17.10
N ARG A 88 29.84 0.02 18.32
CA ARG A 88 29.80 -1.42 18.59
C ARG A 88 28.41 -1.97 18.23
N GLY A 89 28.34 -2.84 17.22
CA GLY A 89 27.09 -3.43 16.74
C GLY A 89 26.44 -2.69 15.56
N LEU A 90 26.96 -1.52 15.16
CA LEU A 90 26.52 -0.80 13.97
C LEU A 90 27.15 -1.40 12.70
N ASN A 91 26.49 -1.18 11.55
CA ASN A 91 27.00 -1.55 10.22
C ASN A 91 27.31 -3.05 10.04
N GLN A 92 26.64 -3.93 10.78
CA GLN A 92 26.79 -5.37 10.60
C GLN A 92 26.31 -5.83 9.23
N THR A 93 27.09 -6.71 8.60
CA THR A 93 26.69 -7.46 7.40
C THR A 93 25.39 -8.21 7.66
N CYS A 94 24.47 -8.15 6.71
CA CYS A 94 23.14 -8.71 6.86
C CYS A 94 22.84 -9.73 5.76
N THR A 95 22.04 -10.75 6.05
CA THR A 95 21.66 -11.77 5.08
C THR A 95 20.27 -11.52 4.51
N LEU A 96 20.09 -11.82 3.23
CA LEU A 96 18.76 -11.95 2.65
C LEU A 96 18.19 -13.31 3.05
N GLN A 97 17.24 -13.30 3.97
CA GLN A 97 16.55 -14.52 4.37
C GLN A 97 15.12 -14.50 3.82
N ARG A 98 14.67 -15.63 3.28
CA ARG A 98 13.28 -15.80 2.87
C ARG A 98 12.36 -15.68 4.09
N ALA A 99 11.32 -14.87 3.95
CA ALA A 99 10.33 -14.73 5.00
C ALA A 99 9.56 -16.04 5.21
N GLY A 100 9.35 -16.44 6.46
CA GLY A 100 8.51 -17.59 6.78
C GLY A 100 7.02 -17.27 6.58
N ASP A 101 6.26 -18.21 6.01
CA ASP A 101 4.87 -18.04 5.54
C ASP A 101 3.85 -17.53 6.59
N THR A 102 4.21 -17.59 7.87
CA THR A 102 3.31 -17.33 9.01
C THR A 102 3.78 -16.22 9.94
N ARG A 103 4.99 -15.68 9.75
CA ARG A 103 5.59 -14.73 10.70
C ARG A 103 5.83 -13.37 10.06
N TRP A 104 4.92 -12.44 10.33
CA TRP A 104 4.98 -11.06 9.85
C TRP A 104 6.32 -10.37 10.14
N SER A 105 6.90 -10.59 11.33
CA SER A 105 8.23 -10.06 11.69
C SER A 105 9.36 -10.58 10.80
N SER A 106 9.22 -11.79 10.24
CA SER A 106 10.18 -12.34 9.26
C SER A 106 10.11 -11.58 7.94
N HIS A 107 8.90 -11.25 7.48
CA HIS A 107 8.70 -10.43 6.28
C HIS A 107 9.31 -9.04 6.45
N LEU A 108 9.12 -8.41 7.63
CA LEU A 108 9.70 -7.10 7.92
C LEU A 108 11.23 -7.15 7.91
N LYS A 109 11.83 -8.21 8.46
CA LYS A 109 13.27 -8.43 8.39
C LYS A 109 13.76 -8.57 6.95
N SER A 110 13.09 -9.38 6.11
CA SER A 110 13.47 -9.53 4.70
C SER A 110 13.43 -8.21 3.95
N ILE A 111 12.38 -7.40 4.14
CA ILE A 111 12.24 -6.07 3.54
C ILE A 111 13.35 -5.13 4.02
N SER A 112 13.56 -5.07 5.34
CA SER A 112 14.55 -4.18 5.95
C SER A 112 15.96 -4.52 5.49
N ASN A 113 16.27 -5.82 5.40
CA ASN A 113 17.56 -6.29 4.92
C ASN A 113 17.76 -5.92 3.46
N LEU A 114 16.77 -6.16 2.59
CA LEU A 114 16.87 -5.79 1.17
C LEU A 114 17.13 -4.30 0.97
N ILE A 115 16.42 -3.43 1.71
CA ILE A 115 16.66 -1.98 1.68
C ILE A 115 18.08 -1.66 2.15
N LYS A 116 18.53 -2.27 3.24
CA LYS A 116 19.86 -2.01 3.83
C LYS A 116 20.99 -2.38 2.86
N ILE A 117 20.85 -3.48 2.13
CA ILE A 117 21.90 -4.03 1.27
C ILE A 117 21.55 -3.91 -0.22
N PHE A 118 20.75 -2.90 -0.57
CA PHE A 118 20.17 -2.76 -1.90
C PHE A 118 21.25 -2.68 -2.99
N ASN A 119 22.27 -1.83 -2.81
CA ASN A 119 23.39 -1.68 -3.75
C ASN A 119 24.19 -2.96 -3.92
N ALA A 120 24.63 -3.57 -2.81
CA ALA A 120 25.30 -4.87 -2.85
C ALA A 120 24.47 -5.93 -3.58
N THR A 121 23.15 -5.94 -3.38
CA THR A 121 22.24 -6.87 -4.06
C THR A 121 22.18 -6.59 -5.56
N SER A 122 22.05 -5.33 -5.96
CA SER A 122 22.09 -4.90 -7.37
C SER A 122 23.40 -5.30 -8.06
N HIS A 123 24.55 -5.12 -7.39
CA HIS A 123 25.85 -5.51 -7.94
C HIS A 123 25.97 -7.02 -8.15
N VAL A 124 25.53 -7.83 -7.18
CA VAL A 124 25.53 -9.30 -7.34
C VAL A 124 24.63 -9.74 -8.48
N LEU A 125 23.46 -9.12 -8.65
CA LEU A 125 22.56 -9.43 -9.76
C LEU A 125 23.17 -9.06 -11.12
N ASP A 126 23.85 -7.92 -11.22
CA ASP A 126 24.57 -7.52 -12.43
C ASP A 126 25.67 -8.53 -12.79
N ASN A 127 26.46 -8.97 -11.80
CA ASN A 127 27.47 -10.03 -11.99
C ASN A 127 26.86 -11.37 -12.43
N ILE A 128 25.73 -11.78 -11.84
CA ILE A 128 25.06 -13.03 -12.24
C ILE A 128 24.48 -12.89 -13.67
N SER A 129 23.98 -11.71 -14.04
CA SER A 129 23.42 -11.47 -15.37
C SER A 129 24.47 -11.60 -16.48
N THR A 130 25.73 -11.22 -16.18
CA THR A 130 26.85 -11.27 -17.13
C THR A 130 27.61 -12.60 -17.08
N GLU A 131 27.93 -13.10 -15.88
CA GLU A 131 28.80 -14.26 -15.66
C GLU A 131 28.06 -15.55 -15.28
N GLY A 132 26.72 -15.54 -15.24
CA GLY A 132 25.91 -16.69 -14.82
C GLY A 132 26.28 -17.98 -15.56
N ARG A 133 26.23 -19.12 -14.87
CA ARG A 133 26.64 -20.42 -15.44
C ARG A 133 25.67 -20.92 -16.51
N THR A 134 24.40 -20.58 -16.39
CA THR A 134 23.35 -20.95 -17.33
C THR A 134 22.65 -19.72 -17.89
N SER A 135 22.08 -19.85 -19.10
CA SER A 135 21.25 -18.79 -19.69
C SER A 135 20.04 -18.44 -18.82
N SER A 136 19.44 -19.44 -18.15
CA SER A 136 18.36 -19.23 -17.18
C SER A 136 18.81 -18.33 -16.04
N GLN A 137 19.95 -18.63 -15.41
CA GLN A 137 20.47 -17.81 -14.31
C GLN A 137 20.72 -16.36 -14.73
N ARG A 138 21.28 -16.17 -15.94
CA ARG A 138 21.52 -14.82 -16.48
C ARG A 138 20.21 -14.06 -16.71
N GLY A 139 19.23 -14.71 -17.34
CA GLY A 139 17.91 -14.11 -17.61
C GLY A 139 17.12 -13.83 -16.32
N ASP A 140 17.17 -14.74 -15.35
CA ASP A 140 16.53 -14.56 -14.05
C ASP A 140 17.16 -13.38 -13.30
N ALA A 141 18.50 -13.26 -13.30
CA ALA A 141 19.21 -12.16 -12.64
C ALA A 141 18.96 -10.81 -13.31
N ASP A 142 18.97 -10.74 -14.65
CA ASP A 142 18.65 -9.54 -15.43
C ASP A 142 17.22 -9.05 -15.18
N TYR A 143 16.26 -9.99 -15.19
CA TYR A 143 14.86 -9.69 -14.85
C TYR A 143 14.73 -9.16 -13.43
N VAL A 144 15.38 -9.81 -12.46
CA VAL A 144 15.34 -9.41 -11.06
C VAL A 144 16.01 -8.05 -10.85
N TYR A 145 17.12 -7.78 -11.53
CA TYR A 145 17.80 -6.48 -11.49
C TYR A 145 16.88 -5.36 -11.98
N THR A 146 16.27 -5.54 -13.16
CA THR A 146 15.32 -4.59 -13.75
C THR A 146 14.10 -4.39 -12.83
N LEU A 147 13.59 -5.47 -12.25
CA LEU A 147 12.48 -5.42 -11.31
C LEU A 147 12.82 -4.62 -10.05
N MET A 148 13.97 -4.88 -9.43
CA MET A 148 14.43 -4.16 -8.25
C MET A 148 14.62 -2.67 -8.54
N LYS A 149 15.10 -2.33 -9.73
CA LYS A 149 15.30 -0.95 -10.20
C LYS A 149 14.02 -0.26 -10.69
N SER A 150 12.85 -0.90 -10.59
CA SER A 150 11.58 -0.27 -10.95
C SER A 150 10.99 0.54 -9.79
N PHE A 151 10.47 1.74 -10.10
CA PHE A 151 9.78 2.58 -9.11
C PHE A 151 8.62 1.83 -8.44
N ASP A 152 7.81 1.09 -9.21
CA ASP A 152 6.68 0.31 -8.69
C ASP A 152 7.10 -0.66 -7.57
N PHE A 153 8.21 -1.37 -7.75
CA PHE A 153 8.72 -2.29 -6.74
C PHE A 153 9.20 -1.54 -5.50
N VAL A 154 10.01 -0.50 -5.69
CA VAL A 154 10.60 0.28 -4.59
C VAL A 154 9.55 1.04 -3.79
N PHE A 155 8.50 1.54 -4.45
CA PHE A 155 7.35 2.15 -3.82
C PHE A 155 6.65 1.16 -2.87
N VAL A 156 6.31 -0.03 -3.35
CA VAL A 156 5.64 -1.05 -2.52
C VAL A 156 6.57 -1.55 -1.41
N LEU A 157 7.87 -1.69 -1.69
CA LEU A 157 8.89 -2.07 -0.70
C LEU A 157 8.90 -1.11 0.49
N HIS A 158 8.94 0.21 0.24
CA HIS A 158 8.95 1.23 1.28
C HIS A 158 7.61 1.37 2.00
N LEU A 159 6.49 1.30 1.26
CA LEU A 159 5.15 1.36 1.85
C LEU A 159 4.92 0.19 2.81
N MET A 160 5.26 -1.02 2.36
CA MET A 160 5.16 -2.22 3.19
C MET A 160 6.08 -2.13 4.39
N LYS A 161 7.32 -1.62 4.25
CA LYS A 161 8.19 -1.38 5.42
C LYS A 161 7.50 -0.52 6.48
N LYS A 162 6.98 0.66 6.12
CA LYS A 162 6.35 1.58 7.08
C LYS A 162 5.13 0.95 7.76
N LEU A 163 4.24 0.30 7.00
CA LEU A 163 3.07 -0.40 7.56
C LEU A 163 3.47 -1.53 8.51
N MET A 164 4.50 -2.29 8.14
CA MET A 164 4.99 -3.40 8.93
C MET A 164 5.71 -2.92 10.21
N GLU A 165 6.45 -1.81 10.15
CA GLU A 165 7.07 -1.20 11.34
C GLU A 165 6.02 -0.76 12.37
N ILE A 166 4.94 -0.12 11.93
CA ILE A 166 3.83 0.29 12.80
C ILE A 166 3.18 -0.93 13.46
N THR A 167 2.88 -1.96 12.68
CA THR A 167 2.20 -3.18 13.18
C THR A 167 3.11 -4.06 14.03
N GLU A 168 4.42 -4.04 13.81
CA GLU A 168 5.41 -4.77 14.61
C GLU A 168 5.50 -4.21 16.04
N ILE A 169 5.43 -2.89 16.22
CA ILE A 169 5.41 -2.26 17.55
C ILE A 169 4.22 -2.80 18.37
N LEU A 170 3.04 -2.86 17.76
CA LEU A 170 1.85 -3.42 18.40
C LEU A 170 2.05 -4.91 18.73
N CYS A 171 2.58 -5.70 17.79
CA CYS A 171 2.83 -7.12 18.01
C CYS A 171 3.76 -7.37 19.21
N GLN A 172 4.84 -6.60 19.32
CA GLN A 172 5.78 -6.71 20.43
C GLN A 172 5.17 -6.26 21.75
N ALA A 173 4.39 -5.17 21.75
CA ALA A 173 3.73 -4.68 22.94
C ALA A 173 2.68 -5.67 23.47
N LEU A 174 1.89 -6.30 22.59
CA LEU A 174 0.92 -7.34 22.94
C LEU A 174 1.56 -8.64 23.48
N GLN A 175 2.87 -8.82 23.31
CA GLN A 175 3.61 -9.98 23.83
C GLN A 175 4.26 -9.72 25.21
N ARG A 176 4.17 -8.49 25.74
CA ARG A 176 4.74 -8.16 27.05
C ARG A 176 3.94 -8.81 28.17
N GLU A 177 4.63 -9.36 29.17
CA GLU A 177 4.00 -9.99 30.33
C GLU A 177 3.19 -9.00 31.17
N SER A 178 3.62 -7.74 31.23
CA SER A 178 2.96 -6.68 32.00
C SER A 178 1.71 -6.10 31.32
N GLN A 179 1.21 -6.71 30.26
CA GLN A 179 0.16 -6.14 29.43
C GLN A 179 -1.24 -6.47 29.97
N ASP A 180 -2.05 -5.44 30.20
CA ASP A 180 -3.48 -5.58 30.49
C ASP A 180 -4.37 -5.20 29.30
N ILE A 181 -5.66 -5.52 29.40
CA ILE A 181 -6.62 -5.34 28.31
C ILE A 181 -6.89 -3.88 27.96
N LEU A 182 -6.86 -2.96 28.92
CA LEU A 182 -7.10 -1.54 28.68
C LEU A 182 -5.92 -0.93 27.93
N ASN A 183 -4.71 -1.26 28.36
CA ASN A 183 -3.49 -0.88 27.66
C ASN A 183 -3.42 -1.50 26.25
N ALA A 184 -3.86 -2.76 26.09
CA ALA A 184 -3.93 -3.39 24.77
C ALA A 184 -4.90 -2.68 23.83
N LEU A 185 -6.10 -2.30 24.32
CA LEU A 185 -7.07 -1.52 23.54
C LEU A 185 -6.52 -0.14 23.15
N HIS A 186 -5.84 0.55 24.08
CA HIS A 186 -5.18 1.81 23.78
C HIS A 186 -4.14 1.65 22.68
N LEU A 187 -3.25 0.65 22.77
CA LEU A 187 -2.25 0.37 21.74
C LEU A 187 -2.86 0.06 20.37
N VAL A 188 -3.97 -0.68 20.32
CA VAL A 188 -4.70 -0.94 19.08
C VAL A 188 -5.26 0.36 18.50
N SER A 189 -5.85 1.23 19.32
CA SER A 189 -6.35 2.54 18.89
C SER A 189 -5.22 3.41 18.35
N THR A 190 -4.11 3.53 19.08
CA THR A 190 -2.93 4.28 18.63
C THR A 190 -2.36 3.72 17.33
N THR A 191 -2.30 2.40 17.17
CA THR A 191 -1.82 1.77 15.93
C THR A 191 -2.73 2.11 14.75
N LYS A 192 -4.04 2.11 14.97
CA LYS A 192 -5.02 2.53 13.96
C LYS A 192 -4.81 3.99 13.56
N GLU A 193 -4.65 4.88 14.54
CA GLU A 193 -4.37 6.32 14.30
C GLU A 193 -3.06 6.51 13.53
N LEU A 194 -1.99 5.78 13.85
CA LEU A 194 -0.73 5.85 13.10
C LEU A 194 -0.89 5.43 11.63
N ILE A 195 -1.65 4.37 11.36
CA ILE A 195 -1.94 3.92 9.99
C ILE A 195 -2.81 4.94 9.25
N GLN A 196 -3.79 5.55 9.94
CA GLN A 196 -4.62 6.62 9.37
C GLN A 196 -3.79 7.86 9.05
N ASN A 197 -2.93 8.30 9.97
CA ASN A 197 -2.02 9.42 9.77
C ASN A 197 -1.08 9.18 8.58
N LEU A 198 -0.51 7.96 8.46
CA LEU A 198 0.31 7.60 7.29
C LEU A 198 -0.46 7.79 5.96
N ARG A 199 -1.76 7.51 5.96
CA ARG A 199 -2.63 7.63 4.78
C ARG A 199 -3.03 9.08 4.48
N GLU A 200 -3.37 9.84 5.50
CA GLU A 200 -4.03 11.15 5.35
C GLU A 200 -3.04 12.32 5.32
N THR A 201 -2.00 12.28 6.15
CA THR A 201 -1.06 13.41 6.34
C THR A 201 0.40 13.01 6.13
N GLY A 202 0.72 11.72 6.25
CA GLY A 202 2.09 11.20 6.13
C GLY A 202 2.60 10.97 4.71
N TRP A 203 1.77 11.24 3.70
CA TRP A 203 2.09 10.97 2.29
C TRP A 203 3.31 11.75 1.78
N GLU A 204 3.39 13.05 2.05
CA GLU A 204 4.50 13.89 1.58
C GLU A 204 5.85 13.47 2.17
N ALA A 205 5.89 13.24 3.49
CA ALA A 205 7.10 12.77 4.16
C ALA A 205 7.53 11.38 3.63
N PHE A 206 6.57 10.49 3.40
CA PHE A 206 6.83 9.18 2.79
C PHE A 206 7.39 9.30 1.36
N LEU A 207 6.80 10.17 0.52
CA LEU A 207 7.28 10.37 -0.84
C LEU A 207 8.67 11.00 -0.87
N LEU A 208 8.99 11.90 0.05
CA LEU A 208 10.32 12.49 0.16
C LEU A 208 11.37 11.42 0.49
N ASP A 209 11.11 10.59 1.51
CA ASP A 209 11.96 9.45 1.87
C ASP A 209 12.17 8.51 0.66
N LEU A 210 11.09 8.21 -0.07
CA LEU A 210 11.11 7.34 -1.25
C LEU A 210 11.92 7.96 -2.41
N LYS A 211 11.69 9.24 -2.73
CA LYS A 211 12.43 9.95 -3.79
C LYS A 211 13.91 10.01 -3.47
N TYR A 212 14.27 10.27 -2.22
CA TYR A 212 15.65 10.24 -1.77
C TYR A 212 16.29 8.86 -2.00
N PHE A 213 15.58 7.78 -1.64
CA PHE A 213 16.04 6.42 -1.92
C PHE A 213 16.22 6.18 -3.43
N CYS A 214 15.25 6.57 -4.25
CA CYS A 214 15.32 6.40 -5.71
C CYS A 214 16.53 7.13 -6.31
N VAL A 215 16.76 8.39 -5.94
CA VAL A 215 17.94 9.16 -6.40
C VAL A 215 19.24 8.51 -5.93
N LYS A 216 19.32 8.11 -4.65
CA LYS A 216 20.52 7.45 -4.08
C LYS A 216 20.88 6.16 -4.83
N HIS A 217 19.88 5.44 -5.30
CA HIS A 217 20.04 4.15 -5.94
C HIS A 217 19.87 4.21 -7.46
N ASP A 218 19.88 5.38 -8.09
CA ASP A 218 19.75 5.55 -9.55
C ASP A 218 18.54 4.77 -10.11
N ILE A 219 17.36 5.13 -9.59
CA ILE A 219 16.05 4.60 -10.00
C ILE A 219 15.25 5.73 -10.59
N ASP A 220 14.74 5.52 -11.80
CA ASP A 220 13.89 6.48 -12.49
C ASP A 220 12.60 6.72 -11.70
N ILE A 221 12.35 8.00 -11.38
CA ILE A 221 11.13 8.45 -10.73
C ILE A 221 10.14 8.84 -11.84
N PRO A 222 8.95 8.21 -11.91
CA PRO A 222 7.93 8.60 -12.87
C PRO A 222 7.52 10.06 -12.64
N ASP A 223 7.22 10.74 -13.74
CA ASP A 223 6.56 12.04 -13.67
C ASP A 223 5.16 11.86 -13.05
N MET A 224 5.00 12.36 -11.83
CA MET A 224 3.75 12.26 -11.07
C MET A 224 2.74 13.32 -11.48
N ASP A 225 3.17 14.35 -12.20
CA ASP A 225 2.34 15.43 -12.73
C ASP A 225 1.89 15.14 -14.17
N ALA A 226 2.47 14.11 -14.81
CA ALA A 226 2.04 13.63 -16.12
C ALA A 226 0.57 13.18 -16.10
N THR A 227 -0.16 13.50 -17.16
CA THR A 227 -1.56 13.08 -17.33
C THR A 227 -1.68 11.58 -17.15
N PHE A 228 -2.48 11.15 -16.18
CA PHE A 228 -2.71 9.73 -15.92
C PHE A 228 -3.46 9.10 -17.10
N VAL A 229 -2.73 8.52 -18.06
CA VAL A 229 -3.32 7.72 -19.13
C VAL A 229 -3.58 6.33 -18.58
N ALA A 230 -4.73 6.14 -17.95
CA ALA A 230 -5.17 4.83 -17.53
C ALA A 230 -5.16 3.88 -18.75
N ARG A 231 -4.42 2.77 -18.69
CA ARG A 231 -4.69 1.64 -19.58
C ARG A 231 -6.17 1.27 -19.38
N LYS A 232 -6.99 1.46 -20.42
CA LYS A 232 -8.45 1.23 -20.46
C LYS A 232 -8.91 -0.04 -19.73
N GLY A 233 -8.09 -1.10 -19.72
CA GLY A 233 -8.37 -2.34 -18.99
C GLY A 233 -8.34 -2.28 -17.45
N ARG A 234 -7.62 -1.34 -16.82
CA ARG A 234 -7.57 -1.22 -15.35
C ARG A 234 -8.82 -0.55 -14.77
N LEU A 235 -9.34 0.48 -15.46
CA LEU A 235 -10.56 1.18 -15.07
C LEU A 235 -11.80 0.26 -15.19
N ASN A 236 -11.86 -0.56 -16.26
CA ASN A 236 -12.92 -1.56 -16.47
C ASN A 236 -13.07 -2.59 -15.35
N SER A 237 -12.02 -2.82 -14.55
CA SER A 237 -12.06 -3.77 -13.44
C SER A 237 -12.52 -3.16 -12.10
N ARG A 238 -12.51 -1.83 -11.98
CA ARG A 238 -12.82 -1.10 -10.74
C ARG A 238 -14.11 -0.31 -10.78
N PHE A 239 -14.51 0.15 -11.95
CA PHE A 239 -15.68 1.00 -12.14
C PHE A 239 -16.65 0.33 -13.11
N ASN A 240 -17.94 0.40 -12.81
CA ASN A 240 -18.97 -0.09 -13.73
C ASN A 240 -19.03 0.79 -14.98
N GLU A 241 -19.62 0.27 -16.06
CA GLU A 241 -19.73 0.95 -17.36
C GLU A 241 -20.36 2.35 -17.24
N TYR A 242 -21.33 2.51 -16.32
CA TYR A 242 -21.97 3.79 -16.01
C TYR A 242 -20.99 4.85 -15.48
N THR A 243 -20.13 4.49 -14.52
CA THR A 243 -19.14 5.39 -13.93
C THR A 243 -18.02 5.71 -14.92
N LEU A 244 -17.67 4.76 -15.79
CA LEU A 244 -16.67 4.99 -16.84
C LEU A 244 -17.17 5.95 -17.90
N GLU A 245 -18.44 5.84 -18.28
CA GLU A 245 -19.05 6.78 -19.21
C GLU A 245 -19.16 8.18 -18.58
N LEU A 246 -19.50 8.28 -17.30
CA LEU A 246 -19.49 9.56 -16.57
C LEU A 246 -18.09 10.20 -16.63
N LEU A 247 -17.05 9.48 -16.19
CA LEU A 247 -15.67 9.99 -16.16
C LEU A 247 -15.16 10.36 -17.57
N SER A 248 -15.51 9.54 -18.57
CA SER A 248 -15.14 9.81 -19.96
C SER A 248 -15.79 11.09 -20.47
N LEU A 249 -17.05 11.36 -20.14
CA LEU A 249 -17.73 12.59 -20.55
C LEU A 249 -17.26 13.80 -19.72
N SER A 250 -16.96 13.61 -18.43
CA SER A 250 -16.42 14.65 -17.55
C SER A 250 -15.04 15.14 -17.98
N SER A 251 -14.26 14.34 -18.71
CA SER A 251 -12.97 14.78 -19.29
C SER A 251 -13.09 15.99 -20.23
N ALA A 252 -14.28 16.24 -20.79
CA ALA A 252 -14.54 17.41 -21.62
C ALA A 252 -14.57 18.75 -20.84
N LEU A 253 -14.57 18.69 -19.50
CA LEU A 253 -14.53 19.86 -18.61
C LEU A 253 -13.15 20.08 -17.97
N ASP A 254 -12.14 19.30 -18.38
CA ASP A 254 -10.80 19.38 -17.84
C ASP A 254 -10.13 20.72 -18.24
N PRO A 255 -9.72 21.58 -17.28
CA PRO A 255 -9.09 22.86 -17.58
C PRO A 255 -7.62 22.75 -18.02
N ILE A 256 -7.00 21.56 -17.95
CA ILE A 256 -5.61 21.34 -18.36
C ILE A 256 -5.40 21.74 -19.84
N ASP A 257 -4.23 22.34 -20.12
CA ASP A 257 -3.85 22.86 -21.45
C ASP A 257 -4.89 23.82 -22.06
N GLY A 258 -5.57 24.63 -21.24
CA GLY A 258 -6.57 25.59 -21.72
C GLY A 258 -7.82 24.92 -22.27
N TYR A 259 -8.32 23.88 -21.59
CA TYR A 259 -9.47 23.08 -22.02
C TYR A 259 -9.29 22.36 -23.37
N LYS A 260 -8.08 21.85 -23.65
CA LYS A 260 -7.77 21.11 -24.88
C LYS A 260 -8.71 19.94 -25.19
N SER A 261 -9.28 19.32 -24.15
CA SER A 261 -10.24 18.20 -24.28
C SER A 261 -11.70 18.65 -24.43
N PHE A 262 -11.96 19.96 -24.52
CA PHE A 262 -13.31 20.51 -24.59
C PHE A 262 -14.10 19.94 -25.76
N ASN A 263 -15.30 19.44 -25.44
CA ASN A 263 -16.20 18.88 -26.44
C ASN A 263 -17.65 19.12 -26.04
N ILE A 264 -18.32 19.99 -26.80
CA ILE A 264 -19.70 20.43 -26.53
C ILE A 264 -20.66 19.23 -26.51
N ASP A 265 -20.52 18.28 -27.43
CA ASP A 265 -21.42 17.14 -27.51
C ASP A 265 -21.24 16.19 -26.31
N TYR A 266 -20.01 16.06 -25.79
CA TYR A 266 -19.73 15.27 -24.59
C TYR A 266 -20.33 15.93 -23.34
N ILE A 267 -20.21 17.26 -23.20
CA ILE A 267 -20.79 18.02 -22.09
C ILE A 267 -22.31 17.98 -22.14
N CYS A 268 -22.92 18.16 -23.32
CA CYS A 268 -24.36 18.03 -23.48
C CYS A 268 -24.85 16.60 -23.19
N LYS A 269 -24.08 15.58 -23.59
CA LYS A 269 -24.39 14.18 -23.28
C LYS A 269 -24.25 13.90 -21.77
N LEU A 270 -23.26 14.50 -21.10
CA LEU A 270 -23.06 14.43 -19.65
C LEU A 270 -24.29 14.99 -18.93
N ALA A 271 -24.68 16.23 -19.25
CA ALA A 271 -25.83 16.91 -18.67
C ALA A 271 -27.13 16.12 -18.89
N LYS A 272 -27.39 15.70 -20.13
CA LYS A 272 -28.63 14.98 -20.48
C LYS A 272 -28.71 13.59 -19.83
N LYS A 273 -27.60 12.90 -19.64
CA LYS A 273 -27.59 11.51 -19.16
C LYS A 273 -27.43 11.36 -17.65
N PHE A 274 -26.63 12.22 -17.03
CA PHE A 274 -26.28 12.11 -15.61
C PHE A 274 -26.92 13.20 -14.74
N TYR A 275 -27.36 14.31 -15.34
CA TYR A 275 -27.97 15.45 -14.65
C TYR A 275 -29.33 15.82 -15.26
N SER A 276 -30.08 14.84 -15.73
CA SER A 276 -31.38 15.03 -16.40
C SER A 276 -32.46 15.67 -15.52
N GLN A 277 -32.26 15.70 -14.20
CA GLN A 277 -33.16 16.37 -13.26
C GLN A 277 -32.80 17.85 -13.06
N ASP A 278 -31.59 18.26 -13.44
CA ASP A 278 -31.07 19.61 -13.23
C ASP A 278 -31.24 20.51 -14.47
N PHE A 279 -31.57 19.92 -15.62
CA PHE A 279 -31.77 20.64 -16.88
C PHE A 279 -33.09 20.24 -17.55
N SER A 280 -33.93 21.22 -17.84
CA SER A 280 -35.04 21.09 -18.79
C SER A 280 -34.55 21.01 -20.25
N GLU A 281 -35.40 20.58 -21.18
CA GLU A 281 -35.04 20.56 -22.61
C GLU A 281 -34.75 21.98 -23.16
N GLU A 282 -35.37 23.02 -22.60
CA GLU A 282 -35.08 24.42 -22.95
C GLU A 282 -33.70 24.87 -22.42
N GLU A 283 -33.39 24.54 -21.16
CA GLU A 283 -32.07 24.82 -20.56
C GLU A 283 -30.95 24.02 -21.25
N MET A 284 -31.22 22.83 -21.79
CA MET A 284 -30.26 22.08 -22.59
C MET A 284 -29.93 22.76 -23.92
N ILE A 285 -30.90 23.43 -24.55
CA ILE A 285 -30.66 24.22 -25.77
C ILE A 285 -29.82 25.45 -25.43
N LEU A 286 -30.14 26.14 -24.34
CA LEU A 286 -29.38 27.29 -23.85
C LEU A 286 -27.95 26.91 -23.49
N LEU A 287 -27.76 25.81 -22.74
CA LEU A 287 -26.44 25.29 -22.40
C LEU A 287 -25.59 25.05 -23.65
N ARG A 288 -26.15 24.45 -24.69
CA ARG A 288 -25.42 24.21 -25.94
C ARG A 288 -25.02 25.52 -26.63
N LEU A 289 -25.90 26.52 -26.64
CA LEU A 289 -25.60 27.83 -27.18
C LEU A 289 -24.48 28.51 -26.37
N GLU A 290 -24.54 28.48 -25.04
CA GLU A 290 -23.50 29.04 -24.17
C GLU A 290 -22.14 28.37 -24.38
N LEU A 291 -22.12 27.05 -24.50
CA LEU A 291 -20.89 26.29 -24.78
C LEU A 291 -20.29 26.63 -26.16
N GLN A 292 -21.12 26.94 -27.16
CA GLN A 292 -20.64 27.41 -28.46
C GLN A 292 -20.02 28.81 -28.38
N HIS A 293 -20.58 29.71 -27.56
CA HIS A 293 -19.98 31.02 -27.31
C HIS A 293 -18.67 30.87 -26.55
N PHE A 294 -18.62 30.02 -25.52
CA PHE A 294 -17.38 29.73 -24.78
C PHE A 294 -16.27 29.18 -25.69
N GLU A 295 -16.58 28.28 -26.62
CA GLU A 295 -15.61 27.75 -27.58
C GLU A 295 -15.01 28.84 -28.46
N VAL A 296 -15.81 29.83 -28.87
CA VAL A 296 -15.35 30.94 -29.72
C VAL A 296 -14.61 31.99 -28.90
N ASP A 297 -15.16 32.41 -27.78
CA ASP A 297 -14.68 33.56 -27.01
C ASP A 297 -13.47 33.23 -26.13
N VAL A 298 -13.41 32.00 -25.58
CA VAL A 298 -12.39 31.61 -24.60
C VAL A 298 -11.35 30.67 -25.21
N LEU A 299 -11.74 29.75 -26.10
CA LEU A 299 -10.81 28.75 -26.63
C LEU A 299 -10.14 29.18 -27.94
N LYS A 300 -10.88 29.82 -28.86
CA LYS A 300 -10.33 30.28 -30.16
C LYS A 300 -9.62 31.63 -30.09
N ASN A 301 -9.99 32.50 -29.15
CA ASN A 301 -9.27 33.77 -28.95
C ASN A 301 -8.04 33.64 -28.04
N ALA A 302 -7.97 32.62 -27.18
CA ALA A 302 -6.79 32.35 -26.35
C ALA A 302 -5.58 31.81 -27.15
N GLU A 303 -5.77 31.32 -28.37
CA GLU A 303 -4.66 31.02 -29.30
C GLU A 303 -4.02 32.31 -29.87
N SER A 304 -4.62 33.49 -29.66
CA SER A 304 -4.16 34.78 -30.19
C SER A 304 -3.47 35.70 -29.17
N GLU A 305 -3.71 35.53 -27.86
CA GLU A 305 -3.08 36.32 -26.81
C GLU A 305 -2.72 35.42 -25.62
N ASP A 306 -1.47 35.48 -25.14
CA ASP A 306 -0.99 34.77 -23.95
C ASP A 306 -1.82 35.17 -22.71
N LEU A 307 -2.77 34.33 -22.30
CA LEU A 307 -3.66 34.59 -21.16
C LEU A 307 -3.16 33.95 -19.86
N SER A 308 -2.03 34.43 -19.33
CA SER A 308 -1.68 34.22 -17.91
C SER A 308 -2.41 35.19 -16.97
N THR A 309 -3.26 36.09 -17.49
CA THR A 309 -3.80 37.23 -16.71
C THR A 309 -5.33 37.38 -16.69
N ILE A 310 -6.12 36.50 -17.32
CA ILE A 310 -7.59 36.64 -17.36
C ILE A 310 -8.33 35.78 -16.31
N SER A 311 -7.65 34.89 -15.57
CA SER A 311 -8.32 34.03 -14.56
C SER A 311 -8.84 34.78 -13.33
N GLU A 312 -8.54 36.07 -13.17
CA GLU A 312 -8.94 36.84 -11.97
C GLU A 312 -10.07 37.84 -12.16
N GLN A 313 -10.64 38.05 -13.37
CA GLN A 313 -11.50 39.22 -13.57
C GLN A 313 -12.87 39.07 -14.25
N ASN A 314 -13.32 37.87 -14.64
CA ASN A 314 -14.71 37.72 -15.09
C ASN A 314 -15.44 36.64 -14.30
N GLY A 315 -16.48 37.07 -13.57
CA GLY A 315 -17.21 36.30 -12.59
C GLY A 315 -17.87 35.04 -13.13
N LEU A 316 -17.35 33.89 -12.71
CA LEU A 316 -18.09 32.65 -12.60
C LEU A 316 -19.04 32.73 -11.39
N SER A 317 -20.13 33.50 -11.55
CA SER A 317 -21.28 33.46 -10.62
C SER A 317 -22.50 32.74 -11.21
N ALA A 318 -22.36 32.02 -12.33
CA ALA A 318 -23.49 31.38 -13.01
C ALA A 318 -23.33 29.87 -13.31
N VAL A 319 -22.32 29.20 -12.76
CA VAL A 319 -22.39 27.73 -12.61
C VAL A 319 -22.72 27.47 -11.16
N LYS A 320 -24.01 27.29 -10.89
CA LYS A 320 -24.51 26.76 -9.63
C LYS A 320 -23.65 25.52 -9.30
N PRO A 321 -22.99 25.44 -8.14
CA PRO A 321 -22.19 24.27 -7.83
C PRO A 321 -23.11 23.05 -7.88
N MET A 322 -22.78 22.09 -8.73
CA MET A 322 -23.30 20.72 -8.65
C MET A 322 -22.70 20.05 -7.41
N THR A 323 -23.00 20.59 -6.23
CA THR A 323 -22.77 19.93 -4.96
C THR A 323 -24.02 19.14 -4.62
N ASP A 324 -23.93 17.82 -4.76
CA ASP A 324 -24.98 16.88 -4.37
C ASP A 324 -25.02 16.70 -2.84
N PRO A 325 -26.10 17.09 -2.14
CA PRO A 325 -26.29 16.81 -0.71
C PRO A 325 -26.72 15.36 -0.42
N LYS A 326 -26.87 14.50 -1.44
CA LYS A 326 -27.31 13.09 -1.31
C LYS A 326 -26.19 12.05 -1.45
N ALA A 327 -24.98 12.45 -1.85
CA ALA A 327 -23.83 11.55 -1.89
C ALA A 327 -23.43 10.97 -0.50
N GLU A 328 -23.81 11.61 0.60
CA GLU A 328 -23.56 11.10 1.96
C GLU A 328 -24.57 10.06 2.48
N ARG A 329 -25.70 9.84 1.79
CA ARG A 329 -26.75 8.90 2.25
C ARG A 329 -26.73 7.53 1.55
N GLY A 330 -26.01 7.39 0.44
CA GLY A 330 -25.93 6.15 -0.33
C GLY A 330 -24.94 5.09 0.18
N ILE A 331 -24.08 5.43 1.15
CA ILE A 331 -23.02 4.52 1.62
C ILE A 331 -23.44 3.67 2.84
N ARG A 332 -24.63 3.90 3.45
CA ARG A 332 -25.06 3.15 4.65
C ARG A 332 -25.95 1.92 4.41
N ASN A 333 -26.47 1.69 3.22
CA ASN A 333 -27.46 0.61 2.99
C ASN A 333 -26.96 -0.41 1.97
N ASN A 334 -25.92 -1.16 2.30
CA ASN A 334 -25.56 -2.42 1.63
C ASN A 334 -24.65 -3.29 2.52
N VAL A 335 -25.11 -3.58 3.74
CA VAL A 335 -24.60 -4.70 4.55
C VAL A 335 -25.73 -5.74 4.60
N PRO A 336 -25.52 -6.97 4.10
CA PRO A 336 -26.48 -8.05 4.31
C PRO A 336 -26.48 -8.45 5.79
N ASP A 337 -27.65 -8.49 6.41
CA ASP A 337 -27.87 -9.11 7.72
C ASP A 337 -27.48 -10.60 7.65
N VAL A 338 -26.56 -11.01 8.52
CA VAL A 338 -26.26 -12.42 8.77
C VAL A 338 -26.78 -12.75 10.16
N ASP A 339 -27.95 -13.38 10.21
CA ASP A 339 -28.55 -13.94 11.42
C ASP A 339 -27.63 -15.02 12.01
N TYR A 340 -27.04 -14.73 13.17
CA TYR A 340 -26.52 -15.76 14.07
C TYR A 340 -27.51 -15.95 15.22
N HIS A 341 -28.29 -17.02 15.16
CA HIS A 341 -29.03 -17.55 16.31
C HIS A 341 -28.04 -17.96 17.41
N CYS A 342 -27.99 -17.17 18.49
CA CYS A 342 -27.42 -17.57 19.77
C CYS A 342 -28.55 -18.02 20.69
N ASP A 343 -28.65 -19.33 20.92
CA ASP A 343 -29.49 -19.87 21.99
C ASP A 343 -28.73 -19.79 23.32
N GLY A 344 -29.43 -19.38 24.37
CA GLY A 344 -28.85 -18.94 25.63
C GLY A 344 -29.03 -19.93 26.78
N THR A 345 -28.34 -19.58 27.87
CA THR A 345 -28.51 -20.07 29.26
C THR A 345 -27.80 -21.42 29.55
N LYS A 346 -27.05 -21.61 30.65
CA LYS A 346 -27.21 -21.14 32.05
C LYS A 346 -25.87 -21.04 32.82
N GLU A 347 -25.77 -20.09 33.76
CA GLU A 347 -24.83 -20.11 34.91
C GLU A 347 -25.00 -21.38 35.79
N PRO A 348 -24.00 -21.75 36.61
CA PRO A 348 -24.12 -21.39 38.03
C PRO A 348 -22.82 -20.98 38.74
N ARG A 349 -23.06 -20.34 39.90
CA ARG A 349 -22.15 -19.76 40.91
C ARG A 349 -21.27 -20.77 41.67
N ASN A 350 -20.26 -20.19 42.33
CA ASN A 350 -19.57 -20.54 43.59
C ASN A 350 -18.11 -21.05 43.52
N GLN A 351 -17.23 -20.22 44.10
CA GLN A 351 -15.90 -20.49 44.70
C GLN A 351 -15.92 -21.66 45.73
N PRO A 352 -14.78 -22.24 46.22
CA PRO A 352 -13.50 -21.56 46.50
C PRO A 352 -12.18 -22.33 46.26
N GLU A 353 -11.09 -21.53 46.27
CA GLU A 353 -9.71 -21.80 46.72
C GLU A 353 -9.11 -23.22 46.64
N ARG A 354 -7.95 -23.34 45.97
CA ARG A 354 -6.76 -23.97 46.56
C ARG A 354 -5.46 -23.62 45.82
N GLN A 355 -4.52 -23.11 46.61
CA GLN A 355 -3.11 -22.88 46.31
C GLN A 355 -2.37 -24.16 45.88
N ARG A 356 -1.38 -24.02 44.98
CA ARG A 356 0.01 -24.58 45.00
C ARG A 356 0.58 -24.53 43.57
N LYS A 357 1.61 -23.72 43.31
CA LYS A 357 3.08 -23.96 43.46
C LYS A 357 3.69 -24.88 42.39
N TYR A 358 4.90 -24.48 42.00
CA TYR A 358 5.93 -25.10 41.13
C TYR A 358 5.84 -24.64 39.65
N ALA A 359 6.72 -23.77 39.15
CA ALA A 359 8.20 -23.81 39.07
C ALA A 359 8.73 -24.89 38.12
N SER A 360 8.96 -24.51 36.86
CA SER A 360 10.23 -24.64 36.12
C SER A 360 10.07 -24.03 34.74
#